data_AF-A0A7W7VGG8-F1
#
_entry.id   AF-A0A7W7VGG8-F1
#
_cell.length_a   1.000
_cell.length_b   1.000
_cell.length_c   1.000
_cell.angle_alpha   90.00
_cell.angle_beta   90.00
_cell.angle_gamma   90.00
#
_symmetry.space_group_name_H-M   'P 1'
#
loop_
_entity.id
_entity.type
_entity.pdbx_description
1 polymer ?
#
loop_
_entity_poly.entity_id
_entity_poly.type
_entity_poly.pdbx_seq_one_letter_code
_entity_poly.pdbx_strand_id
1 'polypeptide(L)'
;MLVLRALGIGDLLVAVPALRGLRRVSDRLVLAAPAWLAPLVDLTGCVDTLLPTAGLGALRYRDPGVAVNLHGAGPESIADLLATLPTRLITHRHPAFPAVPGPEWVEEQHEVHRWCRLLAWHDIPADPGELDLALPHVASVAPGAVVVHPGASVAQRRWDADGFAAVARELAAAHRVVITGSAAERDLAVTVATGAGLPESSVLAGEIDLAELAALVADAALVVTNDTGTGHLATAYGTPSVVLFGATPPRRWGPPADRPRHAVLRTGSLTVADVLAAAHRVLSVRL
;
A
#
# COMPACT_ATOMS: atom_id res chain seq x y z
N MET A 1 -6.33 22.35 5.65
CA MET A 1 -7.14 21.13 5.72
C MET A 1 -6.34 20.03 6.41
N LEU A 2 -6.97 19.26 7.30
CA LEU A 2 -6.36 18.12 8.00
C LEU A 2 -6.97 16.81 7.53
N VAL A 3 -6.16 15.80 7.23
CA VAL A 3 -6.58 14.47 6.79
C VAL A 3 -6.05 13.42 7.75
N LEU A 4 -6.90 12.53 8.26
CA LEU A 4 -6.49 11.42 9.13
C LEU A 4 -6.37 10.12 8.33
N ARG A 5 -5.16 9.53 8.29
CA ARG A 5 -4.86 8.22 7.69
C ARG A 5 -3.72 7.51 8.45
N ALA A 6 -3.87 7.40 9.76
CA ALA A 6 -2.87 6.78 10.62
C ALA A 6 -2.86 5.24 10.58
N LEU A 7 -2.39 4.67 9.46
CA LEU A 7 -2.33 3.23 9.16
C LEU A 7 -1.02 2.87 8.42
N GLY A 8 -0.99 1.77 7.64
CA GLY A 8 0.21 1.27 6.96
C GLY A 8 0.40 1.75 5.51
N ILE A 9 1.38 1.14 4.82
CA ILE A 9 1.75 1.48 3.43
C ILE A 9 0.58 1.27 2.47
N GLY A 10 -0.06 0.08 2.50
CA GLY A 10 -1.18 -0.22 1.60
C GLY A 10 -2.34 0.75 1.79
N ASP A 11 -2.63 1.08 3.05
CA ASP A 11 -3.66 2.04 3.43
C ASP A 11 -3.40 3.46 2.89
N LEU A 12 -2.16 3.93 2.95
CA LEU A 12 -1.76 5.21 2.37
C LEU A 12 -1.96 5.19 0.84
N LEU A 13 -1.46 4.14 0.19
CA LEU A 13 -1.41 4.06 -1.27
C LEU A 13 -2.80 4.00 -1.92
N VAL A 14 -3.74 3.27 -1.32
CA VAL A 14 -5.14 3.25 -1.81
C VAL A 14 -5.86 4.60 -1.61
N ALA A 15 -5.34 5.48 -0.76
CA ALA A 15 -5.91 6.80 -0.50
C ALA A 15 -5.30 7.91 -1.38
N VAL A 16 -4.25 7.64 -2.17
CA VAL A 16 -3.56 8.65 -3.00
C VAL A 16 -4.51 9.39 -3.95
N PRO A 17 -5.42 8.72 -4.69
CA PRO A 17 -6.46 9.40 -5.48
C PRO A 17 -7.29 10.42 -4.71
N ALA A 18 -7.68 10.07 -3.48
CA ALA A 18 -8.44 10.98 -2.62
C ALA A 18 -7.57 12.15 -2.14
N LEU A 19 -6.31 11.91 -1.75
CA LEU A 19 -5.38 12.98 -1.37
C LEU A 19 -5.15 13.97 -2.52
N ARG A 20 -5.06 13.49 -3.77
CA ARG A 20 -4.98 14.34 -4.96
C ARG A 20 -6.25 15.17 -5.17
N GLY A 21 -7.42 14.57 -5.03
CA GLY A 21 -8.70 15.28 -5.04
C GLY A 21 -8.76 16.41 -3.99
N LEU A 22 -8.32 16.13 -2.76
CA LEU A 22 -8.28 17.11 -1.67
C LEU A 22 -7.25 18.23 -1.94
N ARG A 23 -6.09 17.91 -2.49
CA ARG A 23 -5.07 18.91 -2.85
C ARG A 23 -5.59 19.93 -3.87
N ARG A 24 -6.44 19.52 -4.82
CA ARG A 24 -7.05 20.45 -5.79
C ARG A 24 -7.97 21.50 -5.17
N VAL A 25 -8.55 21.21 -4.01
CA VAL A 25 -9.52 22.06 -3.32
C VAL A 25 -8.96 22.64 -2.01
N SER A 26 -7.65 22.51 -1.77
CA SER A 26 -7.01 23.03 -0.56
C SER A 26 -5.68 23.69 -0.86
N ASP A 27 -5.47 24.88 -0.29
CA ASP A 27 -4.18 25.58 -0.38
C ASP A 27 -3.08 24.87 0.43
N ARG A 28 -3.48 24.23 1.53
CA ARG A 28 -2.61 23.47 2.43
C ARG A 28 -3.27 22.21 2.94
N LEU A 29 -2.60 21.07 2.70
CA LEU A 29 -2.99 19.73 3.10
C LEU A 29 -2.02 19.19 4.16
N VAL A 30 -2.54 18.98 5.37
CA VAL A 30 -1.83 18.33 6.48
C VAL A 30 -2.31 16.89 6.58
N LEU A 31 -1.40 15.92 6.45
CA LEU A 31 -1.72 14.50 6.61
C LEU A 31 -1.29 14.03 8.00
N ALA A 32 -2.25 13.59 8.82
CA ALA A 32 -2.00 12.89 10.07
C ALA A 32 -1.80 11.38 9.81
N ALA A 33 -0.53 10.96 9.83
CA ALA A 33 -0.11 9.58 9.59
C ALA A 33 1.20 9.26 10.35
N PRO A 34 1.58 7.97 10.50
CA PRO A 34 2.82 7.60 11.17
C PRO A 34 4.06 8.26 10.54
N ALA A 35 4.97 8.75 11.39
CA ALA A 35 6.17 9.46 10.93
C ALA A 35 7.05 8.64 9.97
N TRP A 36 7.10 7.32 10.17
CA TRP A 36 7.90 6.41 9.34
C TRP A 36 7.40 6.33 7.88
N LEU A 37 6.18 6.80 7.58
CA LEU A 37 5.66 6.88 6.21
C LEU A 37 6.16 8.12 5.45
N ALA A 38 6.92 9.03 6.08
CA ALA A 38 7.38 10.27 5.46
C ALA A 38 7.97 10.09 4.05
N PRO A 39 8.82 9.09 3.76
CA PRO A 39 9.35 8.88 2.42
C PRO A 39 8.27 8.64 1.36
N LEU A 40 7.20 7.90 1.68
CA LEU A 40 6.12 7.65 0.72
C LEU A 40 5.14 8.82 0.63
N VAL A 41 4.91 9.53 1.75
CA VAL A 41 4.06 10.71 1.78
C VAL A 41 4.61 11.80 0.85
N ASP A 42 5.92 12.02 0.87
CA ASP A 42 6.60 12.96 -0.02
C ASP A 42 6.38 12.60 -1.51
N LEU A 43 6.53 11.32 -1.84
CA LEU A 43 6.35 10.81 -3.21
C LEU A 43 4.90 10.87 -3.72
N THR A 44 3.90 11.13 -2.85
CA THR A 44 2.54 11.40 -3.33
C THR A 44 2.43 12.75 -4.05
N GLY A 45 3.34 13.70 -3.75
CA GLY A 45 3.37 15.04 -4.33
C GLY A 45 2.17 15.94 -3.96
N CYS A 46 1.34 15.54 -2.99
CA CYS A 46 0.08 16.22 -2.68
C CYS A 46 -0.07 16.69 -1.23
N VAL A 47 0.89 16.35 -0.35
CA VAL A 47 0.85 16.67 1.09
C VAL A 47 1.89 17.74 1.42
N ASP A 48 1.47 18.87 2.01
CA ASP A 48 2.38 19.96 2.40
C ASP A 48 3.03 19.72 3.77
N THR A 49 2.36 18.97 4.66
CA THR A 49 2.87 18.70 6.00
C THR A 49 2.42 17.33 6.47
N LEU A 50 3.37 16.46 6.81
CA LEU A 50 3.09 15.25 7.60
C LEU A 50 3.04 15.63 9.08
N LEU A 51 1.91 15.34 9.72
CA LEU A 51 1.71 15.44 11.16
C LEU A 51 1.89 14.03 11.78
N PRO A 52 3.01 13.76 12.48
CA PRO A 52 3.27 12.46 13.11
C PRO A 52 2.12 12.01 14.00
N THR A 53 1.41 10.97 13.56
CA THR A 53 0.26 10.40 14.26
C THR A 53 0.36 8.88 14.21
N ALA A 54 0.72 8.25 15.34
CA ALA A 54 0.98 6.81 15.38
C ALA A 54 -0.28 5.94 15.18
N GLY A 55 -1.46 6.48 15.47
CA GLY A 55 -2.75 5.80 15.40
C GLY A 55 -3.87 6.67 15.96
N LEU A 56 -5.05 6.09 16.11
CA LEU A 56 -6.19 6.74 16.76
C LEU A 56 -5.88 7.07 18.22
N GLY A 57 -6.42 8.17 18.74
CA GLY A 57 -6.14 8.75 20.05
C GLY A 57 -4.84 9.57 20.12
N ALA A 58 -3.96 9.47 19.13
CA ALA A 58 -2.68 10.20 19.09
C ALA A 58 -2.74 11.52 18.30
N LEU A 59 -3.87 11.83 17.66
CA LEU A 59 -4.02 13.06 16.88
C LEU A 59 -3.93 14.30 17.77
N ARG A 60 -3.02 15.23 17.43
CA ARG A 60 -2.83 16.51 18.13
C ARG A 60 -2.78 17.64 17.12
N TYR A 61 -3.94 18.29 16.93
CA TYR A 61 -4.11 19.42 16.03
C TYR A 61 -5.30 20.28 16.51
N ARG A 62 -5.34 21.57 16.17
CA ARG A 62 -6.49 22.45 16.47
C ARG A 62 -6.90 23.26 15.25
N ASP A 63 -8.20 23.47 15.13
CA ASP A 63 -8.87 24.37 14.22
C ASP A 63 -8.43 24.20 12.74
N PRO A 64 -8.55 22.99 12.16
CA PRO A 64 -8.10 22.74 10.78
C PRO A 64 -8.96 23.40 9.70
N GLY A 65 -10.05 24.05 10.09
CA GLY A 65 -11.16 24.44 9.21
C GLY A 65 -11.89 23.19 8.71
N VAL A 66 -11.27 22.46 7.79
CA VAL A 66 -11.78 21.19 7.27
C VAL A 66 -10.95 20.02 7.79
N ALA A 67 -11.63 19.05 8.41
CA ALA A 67 -11.08 17.74 8.77
C ALA A 67 -11.64 16.64 7.86
N VAL A 68 -10.81 15.69 7.44
CA VAL A 68 -11.17 14.61 6.52
C VAL A 68 -10.79 13.26 7.13
N ASN A 69 -11.76 12.38 7.24
CA ASN A 69 -11.59 11.01 7.71
C ASN A 69 -11.33 10.07 6.52
N LEU A 70 -10.05 9.79 6.26
CA LEU A 70 -9.66 8.70 5.37
C LEU A 70 -9.26 7.45 6.15
N HIS A 71 -9.47 7.38 7.46
CA HIS A 71 -8.99 6.27 8.31
C HIS A 71 -9.93 5.05 8.25
N GLY A 72 -11.22 5.29 8.43
CA GLY A 72 -12.26 4.26 8.45
C GLY A 72 -13.65 4.87 8.65
N ALA A 73 -14.61 4.06 9.09
CA ALA A 73 -15.93 4.52 9.52
C ALA A 73 -16.20 4.30 11.02
N GLY A 74 -15.18 3.90 11.79
CA GLY A 74 -15.31 3.65 13.22
C GLY A 74 -15.49 4.94 14.02
N PRO A 75 -16.21 4.88 15.17
CA PRO A 75 -16.51 6.06 15.98
C PRO A 75 -15.25 6.76 16.52
N GLU A 76 -14.17 6.04 16.76
CA GLU A 76 -12.91 6.56 17.29
C GLU A 76 -12.25 7.55 16.33
N SER A 77 -12.25 7.25 15.03
CA SER A 77 -11.69 8.14 14.00
C SER A 77 -12.48 9.45 13.85
N ILE A 78 -13.80 9.38 14.03
CA ILE A 78 -14.68 10.54 14.02
C ILE A 78 -14.44 11.39 15.28
N ALA A 79 -14.37 10.74 16.44
CA ALA A 79 -14.11 11.42 17.72
C ALA A 79 -12.77 12.17 17.72
N ASP A 80 -11.71 11.53 17.24
CA ASP A 80 -10.38 12.13 17.10
C ASP A 80 -10.41 13.41 16.25
N LEU A 81 -11.09 13.36 15.10
CA LEU A 81 -11.20 14.52 14.22
C LEU A 81 -12.07 15.62 14.81
N LEU A 82 -13.18 15.29 15.47
CA LEU A 82 -14.02 16.27 16.15
C LEU A 82 -13.28 16.97 17.30
N ALA A 83 -12.38 16.27 18.00
CA ALA A 83 -11.54 16.85 19.04
C ALA A 83 -10.58 17.94 18.52
N THR A 84 -10.34 17.99 17.21
CA THR A 84 -9.57 19.08 16.57
C THR A 84 -10.38 20.35 16.32
N LEU A 85 -11.69 20.35 16.64
CA LEU A 85 -12.63 21.47 16.45
C LEU A 85 -12.72 21.97 14.99
N PRO A 86 -12.98 21.08 14.00
CA PRO A 86 -13.15 21.50 12.61
C PRO A 86 -14.47 22.27 12.42
N THR A 87 -14.49 23.24 11.51
CA THR A 87 -15.73 23.88 11.05
C THR A 87 -16.51 22.98 10.09
N ARG A 88 -15.82 22.07 9.38
CA ARG A 88 -16.43 21.05 8.52
C ARG A 88 -15.70 19.71 8.66
N LEU A 89 -16.46 18.63 8.80
CA LEU A 89 -15.95 17.26 8.82
C LEU A 89 -16.42 16.52 7.55
N ILE A 90 -15.49 15.87 6.87
CA ILE A 90 -15.74 14.94 5.76
C ILE A 90 -15.49 13.52 6.28
N THR A 91 -16.52 12.69 6.35
CA THR A 91 -16.42 11.32 6.88
C THR A 91 -17.57 10.45 6.37
N HIS A 92 -17.45 9.13 6.51
CA HIS A 92 -18.60 8.24 6.41
C HIS A 92 -19.53 8.44 7.62
N ARG A 93 -20.83 8.24 7.41
CA ARG A 93 -21.82 8.33 8.50
C ARG A 93 -21.66 7.19 9.51
N HIS A 94 -21.93 7.47 10.78
CA HIS A 94 -21.87 6.46 11.84
C HIS A 94 -23.00 6.66 12.87
N PRO A 95 -23.66 5.59 13.37
CA PRO A 95 -24.79 5.71 14.31
C PRO A 95 -24.46 6.44 15.62
N ALA A 96 -23.21 6.36 16.10
CA ALA A 96 -22.77 7.08 17.30
C ALA A 96 -22.67 8.61 17.11
N PHE A 97 -22.70 9.10 15.86
CA PHE A 97 -22.61 10.52 15.51
C PHE A 97 -23.73 10.89 14.53
N PRO A 98 -25.02 10.82 14.93
CA PRO A 98 -26.16 10.98 14.02
C PRO A 98 -26.24 12.37 13.38
N ALA A 99 -25.62 13.38 13.99
CA ALA A 99 -25.54 14.74 13.46
C ALA A 99 -24.46 14.94 12.39
N VAL A 100 -23.56 13.97 12.20
CA VAL A 100 -22.48 14.04 11.21
C VAL A 100 -22.93 13.31 9.94
N PRO A 101 -23.23 14.03 8.85
CA PRO A 101 -23.69 13.41 7.62
C PRO A 101 -22.52 12.79 6.85
N GLY A 102 -22.84 11.87 5.95
CA GLY A 102 -21.87 11.23 5.07
C GLY A 102 -22.45 10.03 4.35
N PRO A 103 -21.73 9.46 3.36
CA PRO A 103 -22.13 8.23 2.72
C PRO A 103 -22.04 7.03 3.68
N GLU A 104 -22.82 5.99 3.39
CA GLU A 104 -22.69 4.69 4.06
C GLU A 104 -21.35 4.05 3.78
N TRP A 105 -20.82 3.36 4.80
CA TRP A 105 -19.70 2.44 4.61
C TRP A 105 -20.17 1.18 3.89
N VAL A 106 -19.61 0.92 2.70
CA VAL A 106 -19.89 -0.31 1.94
C VAL A 106 -18.69 -1.24 2.04
N GLU A 107 -18.81 -2.29 2.84
CA GLU A 107 -17.70 -3.19 3.18
C GLU A 107 -17.07 -3.87 1.95
N GLU A 108 -17.88 -4.20 0.95
CA GLU A 108 -17.44 -4.87 -0.29
C GLU A 108 -16.81 -3.93 -1.32
N GLN A 109 -16.82 -2.62 -1.08
CA GLN A 109 -16.26 -1.65 -2.01
C GLN A 109 -14.72 -1.73 -2.03
N HIS A 110 -14.14 -1.60 -3.21
CA HIS A 110 -12.70 -1.46 -3.36
C HIS A 110 -12.18 -0.20 -2.66
N GLU A 111 -11.08 -0.30 -1.94
CA GLU A 111 -10.58 0.78 -1.07
C GLU A 111 -10.34 2.09 -1.80
N VAL A 112 -9.70 2.06 -2.98
CA VAL A 112 -9.51 3.26 -3.81
C VAL A 112 -10.85 3.95 -4.13
N HIS A 113 -11.84 3.17 -4.56
CA HIS A 113 -13.16 3.69 -4.91
C HIS A 113 -13.95 4.16 -3.68
N ARG A 114 -13.71 3.57 -2.51
CA ARG A 114 -14.32 3.97 -1.24
C ARG A 114 -13.95 5.42 -0.91
N TRP A 115 -12.67 5.74 -0.98
CA TRP A 115 -12.19 7.09 -0.67
C TRP A 115 -12.61 8.11 -1.75
N CYS A 116 -12.58 7.73 -3.03
CA CYS A 116 -13.08 8.58 -4.10
C CYS A 116 -14.59 8.86 -3.96
N ARG A 117 -15.39 7.84 -3.60
CA ARG A 117 -16.83 7.99 -3.36
C ARG A 117 -17.13 8.90 -2.16
N LEU A 118 -16.34 8.80 -1.10
CA LEU A 118 -16.46 9.72 0.04
C LEU A 118 -16.30 11.17 -0.42
N LEU A 119 -15.28 11.47 -1.22
CA LEU A 119 -15.05 12.82 -1.73
C LEU A 119 -16.15 13.26 -2.70
N ALA A 120 -16.59 12.37 -3.60
CA ALA A 120 -17.67 12.66 -4.54
C ALA A 120 -18.99 13.01 -3.83
N TRP A 121 -19.30 12.38 -2.69
CA TRP A 121 -20.47 12.74 -1.87
C TRP A 121 -20.40 14.19 -1.36
N HIS A 122 -19.20 14.73 -1.21
CA HIS A 122 -18.94 16.10 -0.77
C HIS A 122 -18.58 17.05 -1.93
N ASP A 123 -18.91 16.67 -3.18
CA ASP A 123 -18.66 17.43 -4.41
C ASP A 123 -17.16 17.68 -4.70
N ILE A 124 -16.29 16.80 -4.21
CA ILE A 124 -14.84 16.86 -4.47
C ILE A 124 -14.48 15.74 -5.46
N PRO A 125 -14.04 16.07 -6.70
CA PRO A 125 -13.67 15.07 -7.68
C PRO A 125 -12.35 14.38 -7.31
N ALA A 126 -12.33 13.06 -7.40
CA ALA A 126 -11.13 12.23 -7.28
C ALA A 126 -11.19 11.12 -8.33
N ASP A 127 -10.07 10.92 -9.02
CA ASP A 127 -9.96 9.91 -10.09
C ASP A 127 -9.27 8.65 -9.52
N PRO A 128 -9.96 7.50 -9.45
CA PRO A 128 -9.37 6.26 -8.94
C PRO A 128 -8.15 5.77 -9.74
N GLY A 129 -7.92 6.24 -10.97
CA GLY A 129 -6.75 5.93 -11.77
C GLY A 129 -5.47 6.65 -11.34
N GLU A 130 -5.58 7.72 -10.55
CA GLU A 130 -4.45 8.56 -10.11
C GLU A 130 -3.68 7.95 -8.92
N LEU A 131 -3.22 6.72 -9.06
CA LEU A 131 -2.48 5.98 -8.03
C LEU A 131 -0.96 6.18 -8.07
N ASP A 132 -0.45 6.74 -9.17
CA ASP A 132 0.98 6.78 -9.44
C ASP A 132 1.74 7.57 -8.37
N LEU A 133 2.91 7.11 -7.96
CA LEU A 133 3.83 7.89 -7.14
C LEU A 133 4.88 8.59 -8.01
N ALA A 134 5.44 9.69 -7.50
CA ALA A 134 6.66 10.26 -8.06
C ALA A 134 7.83 9.28 -7.92
N LEU A 135 8.82 9.41 -8.81
CA LEU A 135 10.02 8.58 -8.72
C LEU A 135 10.77 8.82 -7.40
N PRO A 136 11.25 7.75 -6.73
CA PRO A 136 12.06 7.88 -5.52
C PRO A 136 13.31 8.74 -5.73
N HIS A 137 13.67 9.51 -4.69
CA HIS A 137 14.85 10.37 -4.71
C HIS A 137 16.18 9.63 -4.51
N VAL A 138 16.12 8.37 -4.09
CA VAL A 138 17.29 7.50 -3.89
C VAL A 138 17.35 6.45 -4.99
N ALA A 139 18.57 6.00 -5.33
CA ALA A 139 18.76 4.95 -6.31
C ALA A 139 18.34 3.58 -5.75
N SER A 140 17.90 2.67 -6.62
CA SER A 140 17.64 1.28 -6.25
C SER A 140 18.94 0.59 -5.83
N VAL A 141 18.89 -0.16 -4.73
CA VAL A 141 20.00 -1.01 -4.25
C VAL A 141 20.19 -2.27 -5.10
N ALA A 142 19.20 -2.64 -5.90
CA ALA A 142 19.26 -3.75 -6.84
C ALA A 142 18.42 -3.47 -8.11
N PRO A 143 18.89 -2.55 -8.99
CA PRO A 143 18.21 -2.21 -10.25
C PRO A 143 17.86 -3.44 -11.09
N GLY A 144 16.64 -3.49 -11.61
CA GLY A 144 16.15 -4.58 -12.47
C GLY A 144 16.01 -5.93 -11.78
N ALA A 145 16.13 -6.02 -10.45
CA ALA A 145 15.98 -7.28 -9.74
C ALA A 145 14.52 -7.76 -9.69
N VAL A 146 14.35 -9.07 -9.51
CA VAL A 146 13.09 -9.65 -9.05
C VAL A 146 13.06 -9.52 -7.52
N VAL A 147 12.03 -8.85 -7.01
CA VAL A 147 11.80 -8.68 -5.58
C VAL A 147 10.83 -9.74 -5.10
N VAL A 148 11.24 -10.58 -4.16
CA VAL A 148 10.35 -11.50 -3.45
C VAL A 148 10.11 -10.97 -2.04
N HIS A 149 8.85 -10.82 -1.67
CA HIS A 149 8.44 -10.34 -0.34
C HIS A 149 7.54 -11.40 0.33
N PRO A 150 8.11 -12.35 1.08
CA PRO A 150 7.36 -13.44 1.71
C PRO A 150 6.62 -13.01 2.99
N GLY A 151 6.93 -11.80 3.49
CA GLY A 151 6.33 -11.22 4.68
C GLY A 151 4.85 -10.86 4.52
N ALA A 152 4.21 -10.63 5.67
CA ALA A 152 2.90 -9.99 5.80
C ALA A 152 2.64 -9.69 7.28
N SER A 153 1.97 -8.58 7.58
CA SER A 153 1.62 -8.18 8.95
C SER A 153 0.70 -9.17 9.68
N VAL A 154 -0.02 -10.00 8.93
CA VAL A 154 -0.94 -11.03 9.44
C VAL A 154 -0.52 -12.38 8.88
N ALA A 155 -0.17 -13.33 9.74
CA ALA A 155 0.35 -14.64 9.33
C ALA A 155 -0.59 -15.41 8.39
N GLN A 156 -1.91 -15.28 8.57
CA GLN A 156 -2.93 -15.90 7.70
C GLN A 156 -2.95 -15.35 6.27
N ARG A 157 -2.26 -14.24 6.00
CA ARG A 157 -2.10 -13.68 4.65
C ARG A 157 -0.86 -14.20 3.94
N ARG A 158 0.02 -14.94 4.63
CA ARG A 158 1.27 -15.45 4.07
C ARG A 158 1.00 -16.74 3.28
N TRP A 159 1.51 -16.80 2.06
CA TRP A 159 1.78 -18.07 1.41
C TRP A 159 3.00 -18.75 2.04
N ASP A 160 3.19 -20.04 1.80
CA ASP A 160 4.22 -20.82 2.47
C ASP A 160 5.63 -20.45 2.00
N ALA A 161 6.59 -20.53 2.93
CA ALA A 161 7.97 -20.14 2.69
C ALA A 161 8.64 -21.02 1.62
N ASP A 162 8.31 -22.31 1.59
CA ASP A 162 8.85 -23.27 0.62
C ASP A 162 8.40 -22.95 -0.80
N GLY A 163 7.14 -22.53 -0.97
CA GLY A 163 6.58 -22.03 -2.22
C GLY A 163 7.31 -20.78 -2.72
N PHE A 164 7.54 -19.80 -1.85
CA PHE A 164 8.35 -18.62 -2.18
C PHE A 164 9.80 -19.00 -2.53
N ALA A 165 10.41 -19.92 -1.79
CA ALA A 165 11.77 -20.38 -2.05
C ALA A 165 11.89 -21.09 -3.41
N ALA A 166 10.91 -21.92 -3.76
CA ALA A 166 10.85 -22.58 -5.05
C ALA A 166 10.68 -21.58 -6.20
N VAL A 167 9.79 -20.60 -6.06
CA VAL A 167 9.64 -19.52 -7.06
C VAL A 167 10.93 -18.71 -7.21
N ALA A 168 11.54 -18.30 -6.09
CA ALA A 168 12.78 -17.54 -6.10
C ALA A 168 13.93 -18.30 -6.77
N ARG A 169 14.05 -19.61 -6.53
CA ARG A 169 15.05 -20.48 -7.18
C ARG A 169 14.91 -20.50 -8.70
N GLU A 170 13.69 -20.72 -9.19
CA GLU A 170 13.45 -20.77 -10.64
C GLU A 170 13.70 -19.42 -11.31
N LEU A 171 13.28 -18.32 -10.68
CA LEU A 171 13.51 -16.97 -11.22
C LEU A 171 14.99 -16.55 -11.18
N ALA A 172 15.77 -17.09 -10.24
CA ALA A 172 17.21 -16.81 -10.13
C ALA A 172 18.03 -17.33 -11.32
N ALA A 173 17.48 -18.24 -12.14
CA ALA A 173 18.14 -18.73 -13.34
C ALA A 173 18.31 -17.64 -14.43
N ALA A 174 17.43 -16.63 -14.44
CA ALA A 174 17.42 -15.56 -15.45
C ALA A 174 17.49 -14.15 -14.86
N HIS A 175 17.31 -13.99 -13.55
CA HIS A 175 17.23 -12.69 -12.90
C HIS A 175 18.04 -12.65 -11.61
N ARG A 176 18.52 -11.45 -11.25
CA ARG A 176 18.95 -11.19 -9.87
C ARG A 176 17.70 -11.21 -8.98
N VAL A 177 17.69 -12.05 -7.96
CA VAL A 177 16.58 -12.13 -7.00
C VAL A 177 17.01 -11.54 -5.66
N VAL A 178 16.17 -10.71 -5.05
CA VAL A 178 16.35 -10.20 -3.69
C VAL A 178 15.11 -10.49 -2.84
N ILE A 179 15.33 -10.82 -1.57
CA ILE A 179 14.27 -11.13 -0.61
C ILE A 179 14.13 -9.96 0.36
N THR A 180 12.93 -9.38 0.44
CA THR A 180 12.65 -8.20 1.28
C THR A 180 11.73 -8.55 2.45
N GLY A 181 11.70 -7.67 3.45
CA GLY A 181 10.90 -7.83 4.66
C GLY A 181 11.27 -6.76 5.68
N SER A 182 10.47 -6.63 6.73
CA SER A 182 10.88 -5.87 7.91
C SER A 182 12.00 -6.59 8.67
N ALA A 183 12.64 -5.91 9.63
CA ALA A 183 13.61 -6.54 10.52
C ALA A 183 13.01 -7.74 11.28
N ALA A 184 11.72 -7.68 11.65
CA ALA A 184 11.00 -8.79 12.29
C ALA A 184 10.72 -9.98 11.36
N GLU A 185 10.89 -9.81 10.05
CA GLU A 185 10.68 -10.83 9.02
C GLU A 185 12.00 -11.36 8.45
N ARG A 186 13.15 -10.94 9.02
CA ARG A 186 14.47 -11.35 8.52
C ARG A 186 14.64 -12.87 8.55
N ASP A 187 14.27 -13.55 9.63
CA ASP A 187 14.41 -15.01 9.74
C ASP A 187 13.60 -15.76 8.66
N LEU A 188 12.42 -15.23 8.32
CA LEU A 188 11.60 -15.74 7.22
C LEU A 188 12.29 -15.51 5.87
N ALA A 189 12.83 -14.32 5.65
CA ALA A 189 13.55 -13.99 4.41
C ALA A 189 14.82 -14.83 4.23
N VAL A 190 15.57 -15.08 5.31
CA VAL A 190 16.73 -15.98 5.32
C VAL A 190 16.33 -17.42 5.03
N THR A 191 15.22 -17.90 5.61
CA THR A 191 14.66 -19.23 5.31
C THR A 191 14.35 -19.37 3.82
N VAL A 192 13.67 -18.38 3.24
CA VAL A 192 13.32 -18.37 1.81
C VAL A 192 14.57 -18.33 0.93
N ALA A 193 15.54 -17.46 1.24
CA ALA A 193 16.80 -17.37 0.49
C ALA A 193 17.58 -18.70 0.54
N THR A 194 17.68 -19.31 1.71
CA THR A 194 18.37 -20.59 1.93
C THR A 194 17.69 -21.72 1.14
N GLY A 195 16.36 -21.84 1.22
CA GLY A 195 15.60 -22.84 0.45
C GLY A 195 15.67 -22.63 -1.06
N ALA A 196 15.92 -21.39 -1.50
CA ALA A 196 16.12 -21.05 -2.90
C ALA A 196 17.55 -21.27 -3.40
N GLY A 197 18.52 -21.53 -2.51
CA GLY A 197 19.94 -21.60 -2.84
C GLY A 197 20.58 -20.23 -3.13
N LEU A 198 19.98 -19.15 -2.64
CA LEU A 198 20.48 -17.78 -2.78
C LEU A 198 21.48 -17.45 -1.65
N PRO A 199 22.51 -16.62 -1.93
CA PRO A 199 23.41 -16.16 -0.88
C PRO A 199 22.69 -15.22 0.09
N GLU A 200 23.16 -15.16 1.34
CA GLU A 200 22.59 -14.27 2.38
C GLU A 200 22.61 -12.79 1.96
N SER A 201 23.55 -12.37 1.10
CA SER A 201 23.57 -11.03 0.49
C SER A 201 22.37 -10.71 -0.41
N SER A 202 21.51 -11.68 -0.71
CA SER A 202 20.22 -11.47 -1.38
C SER A 202 19.11 -11.06 -0.41
N VAL A 203 19.32 -11.19 0.90
CA VAL A 203 18.35 -10.84 1.94
C VAL A 203 18.52 -9.37 2.31
N LEU A 204 17.54 -8.57 1.92
CA LEU A 204 17.46 -7.14 2.25
C LEU A 204 16.50 -6.87 3.43
N ALA A 205 15.90 -7.93 4.00
CA ALA A 205 14.95 -7.81 5.09
C ALA A 205 15.61 -7.20 6.34
N GLY A 206 15.12 -6.03 6.75
CA GLY A 206 15.68 -5.24 7.85
C GLY A 206 16.97 -4.48 7.53
N GLU A 207 17.48 -4.56 6.30
CA GLU A 207 18.72 -3.88 5.87
C GLU A 207 18.45 -2.58 5.11
N ILE A 208 17.25 -2.44 4.54
CA ILE A 208 16.85 -1.28 3.76
C ILE A 208 15.70 -0.54 4.43
N ASP A 209 15.69 0.79 4.28
CA ASP A 209 14.61 1.63 4.76
C ASP A 209 13.43 1.73 3.78
N LEU A 210 12.42 2.53 4.12
CA LEU A 210 11.23 2.68 3.29
C LEU A 210 11.50 3.43 1.98
N ALA A 211 12.44 4.37 1.95
CA ALA A 211 12.81 5.09 0.73
C ALA A 211 13.54 4.14 -0.23
N GLU A 212 14.44 3.32 0.29
CA GLU A 212 15.16 2.30 -0.46
C GLU A 212 14.22 1.18 -0.95
N LEU A 213 13.24 0.75 -0.15
CA LEU A 213 12.20 -0.18 -0.59
C LEU A 213 11.39 0.40 -1.75
N ALA A 214 11.03 1.69 -1.68
CA ALA A 214 10.30 2.37 -2.75
C ALA A 214 11.13 2.40 -4.04
N ALA A 215 12.42 2.77 -3.96
CA ALA A 215 13.35 2.77 -5.09
C ALA A 215 13.56 1.38 -5.67
N LEU A 216 13.71 0.36 -4.81
CA LEU A 216 13.83 -1.02 -5.22
C LEU A 216 12.61 -1.50 -6.00
N VAL A 217 11.39 -1.20 -5.52
CA VAL A 217 10.15 -1.61 -6.20
C VAL A 217 9.92 -0.81 -7.50
N ALA A 218 10.23 0.49 -7.52
CA ALA A 218 10.08 1.33 -8.71
C ALA A 218 10.95 0.85 -9.88
N ASP A 219 12.11 0.28 -9.58
CA ASP A 219 13.10 -0.18 -10.56
C ASP A 219 13.21 -1.72 -10.64
N ALA A 220 12.27 -2.46 -10.04
CA ALA A 220 12.26 -3.92 -10.10
C ALA A 220 11.77 -4.42 -11.47
N ALA A 221 12.30 -5.56 -11.92
CA ALA A 221 11.77 -6.25 -13.09
C ALA A 221 10.41 -6.93 -12.79
N LEU A 222 10.26 -7.41 -11.54
CA LEU A 222 9.06 -8.09 -11.07
C LEU A 222 8.99 -8.02 -9.53
N VAL A 223 7.79 -7.92 -8.99
CA VAL A 223 7.52 -8.12 -7.55
C VAL A 223 6.64 -9.36 -7.35
N VAL A 224 7.10 -10.31 -6.54
CA VAL A 224 6.30 -11.46 -6.08
C VAL A 224 6.08 -11.32 -4.58
N THR A 225 4.84 -11.13 -4.14
CA THR A 225 4.52 -10.74 -2.76
C THR A 225 3.17 -11.29 -2.31
N ASN A 226 2.99 -11.43 -1.00
CA ASN A 226 1.65 -11.52 -0.43
C ASN A 226 0.88 -10.19 -0.57
N ASP A 227 -0.42 -10.19 -0.27
CA ASP A 227 -1.27 -9.00 -0.10
C ASP A 227 -0.76 -8.09 1.06
N THR A 228 0.24 -7.27 0.74
CA THR A 228 0.94 -6.34 1.64
C THR A 228 1.23 -5.01 0.94
N GLY A 229 1.78 -4.05 1.70
CA GLY A 229 2.20 -2.74 1.18
C GLY A 229 3.10 -2.82 -0.06
N THR A 230 3.95 -3.84 -0.19
CA THR A 230 4.84 -4.01 -1.35
C THR A 230 4.06 -4.24 -2.65
N GLY A 231 2.92 -4.94 -2.60
CA GLY A 231 2.04 -5.12 -3.77
C GLY A 231 1.37 -3.82 -4.20
N HIS A 232 1.00 -2.97 -3.23
CA HIS A 232 0.48 -1.64 -3.52
C HIS A 232 1.55 -0.70 -4.08
N LEU A 233 2.80 -0.79 -3.61
CA LEU A 233 3.92 -0.05 -4.20
C LEU A 233 4.13 -0.45 -5.66
N ALA A 234 4.10 -1.75 -5.96
CA ALA A 234 4.20 -2.23 -7.33
C ALA A 234 3.05 -1.69 -8.20
N THR A 235 1.82 -1.64 -7.66
CA THR A 235 0.67 -1.04 -8.34
C THR A 235 0.89 0.45 -8.65
N ALA A 236 1.42 1.20 -7.68
CA ALA A 236 1.64 2.64 -7.81
C ALA A 236 2.77 2.98 -8.80
N TYR A 237 3.85 2.20 -8.86
CA TYR A 237 4.89 2.39 -9.88
C TYR A 237 4.55 1.73 -11.21
N GLY A 238 3.48 0.93 -11.25
CA GLY A 238 3.15 0.08 -12.38
C GLY A 238 4.14 -1.07 -12.59
N THR A 239 5.04 -1.33 -11.63
CA THR A 239 6.00 -2.44 -11.67
C THR A 239 5.26 -3.77 -11.85
N PRO A 240 5.69 -4.65 -12.78
CA PRO A 240 5.09 -5.96 -12.94
C PRO A 240 5.01 -6.70 -11.60
N SER A 241 3.89 -7.33 -11.29
CA SER A 241 3.75 -8.03 -10.01
C SER A 241 2.86 -9.26 -10.04
N VAL A 242 3.18 -10.21 -9.18
CA VAL A 242 2.29 -11.31 -8.78
C VAL A 242 1.96 -11.14 -7.31
N VAL A 243 0.70 -10.87 -7.00
CA VAL A 243 0.21 -10.62 -5.63
C VAL A 243 -0.64 -11.80 -5.16
N LEU A 244 -0.23 -12.40 -4.04
CA LEU A 244 -0.83 -13.60 -3.47
C LEU A 244 -1.81 -13.21 -2.35
N PHE A 245 -3.09 -13.43 -2.59
CA PHE A 245 -4.17 -13.11 -1.66
C PHE A 245 -4.58 -14.34 -0.86
N GLY A 246 -4.43 -14.25 0.46
CA GLY A 246 -4.98 -15.20 1.42
C GLY A 246 -6.46 -14.95 1.71
N ALA A 247 -6.76 -14.65 2.99
CA ALA A 247 -8.14 -14.44 3.45
C ALA A 247 -8.81 -13.19 2.84
N THR A 248 -8.06 -12.11 2.61
CA THR A 248 -8.58 -10.85 2.06
C THR A 248 -9.09 -11.04 0.63
N PRO A 249 -10.29 -10.56 0.26
CA PRO A 249 -10.76 -10.60 -1.12
C PRO A 249 -9.99 -9.64 -2.04
N PRO A 250 -9.41 -10.10 -3.17
CA PRO A 250 -8.77 -9.26 -4.19
C PRO A 250 -9.63 -8.10 -4.68
N ARG A 251 -10.95 -8.30 -4.81
CA ARG A 251 -11.88 -7.25 -5.27
C ARG A 251 -11.88 -5.99 -4.38
N ARG A 252 -11.37 -6.09 -3.15
CA ARG A 252 -11.33 -4.97 -2.19
C ARG A 252 -10.00 -4.23 -2.18
N TRP A 253 -8.88 -4.94 -2.41
CA TRP A 253 -7.52 -4.44 -2.19
C TRP A 253 -6.55 -4.66 -3.36
N GLY A 254 -6.99 -5.41 -4.37
CA GLY A 254 -6.16 -5.76 -5.52
C GLY A 254 -5.79 -4.55 -6.38
N PRO A 255 -4.83 -4.72 -7.28
CA PRO A 255 -4.57 -3.74 -8.32
C PRO A 255 -5.86 -3.49 -9.15
N PRO A 256 -6.11 -2.24 -9.58
CA PRO A 256 -7.20 -1.94 -10.50
C PRO A 256 -7.12 -2.76 -11.80
N ALA A 257 -8.29 -3.10 -12.35
CA ALA A 257 -8.40 -4.01 -13.51
C ALA A 257 -7.77 -3.46 -14.81
N ASP A 258 -7.63 -2.14 -14.91
CA ASP A 258 -7.02 -1.43 -16.04
C ASP A 258 -5.49 -1.36 -15.97
N ARG A 259 -4.86 -1.98 -14.95
CA ARG A 259 -3.41 -2.08 -14.83
C ARG A 259 -2.94 -3.50 -15.21
N PRO A 260 -2.59 -3.76 -16.49
CA PRO A 260 -2.45 -5.12 -17.02
C PRO A 260 -1.19 -5.88 -16.55
N ARG A 261 -0.26 -5.19 -15.87
CA ARG A 261 1.01 -5.77 -15.42
C ARG A 261 0.95 -6.43 -14.04
N HIS A 262 -0.25 -6.62 -13.48
CA HIS A 262 -0.43 -7.23 -12.18
C HIS A 262 -1.28 -8.50 -12.27
N ALA A 263 -0.73 -9.61 -11.80
CA ALA A 263 -1.46 -10.86 -11.62
C ALA A 263 -1.86 -11.03 -10.17
N VAL A 264 -3.12 -11.41 -9.93
CA VAL A 264 -3.64 -11.70 -8.60
C VAL A 264 -3.97 -13.18 -8.52
N LEU A 265 -3.40 -13.87 -7.53
CA LEU A 265 -3.60 -15.29 -7.29
C LEU A 265 -4.14 -15.52 -5.87
N ARG A 266 -4.94 -16.58 -5.68
CA ARG A 266 -5.53 -16.95 -4.38
C ARG A 266 -4.76 -18.13 -3.79
N THR A 267 -4.33 -18.05 -2.55
CA THR A 267 -3.40 -19.04 -1.95
C THR A 267 -4.01 -20.43 -1.69
N GLY A 268 -5.34 -20.59 -1.71
CA GLY A 268 -6.02 -21.82 -1.27
C GLY A 268 -5.66 -23.11 -2.03
N SER A 269 -5.32 -23.03 -3.32
CA SER A 269 -4.86 -24.17 -4.15
C SER A 269 -3.67 -23.78 -5.02
N LEU A 270 -2.90 -22.79 -4.57
CA LEU A 270 -1.86 -22.17 -5.36
C LEU A 270 -0.63 -23.06 -5.46
N THR A 271 -0.13 -23.29 -6.67
CA THR A 271 1.13 -24.00 -6.90
C THR A 271 2.24 -23.05 -7.33
N VAL A 272 3.50 -23.50 -7.18
CA VAL A 272 4.69 -22.79 -7.71
C VAL A 272 4.56 -22.55 -9.22
N ALA A 273 4.03 -23.53 -9.97
CA ALA A 273 3.85 -23.41 -11.41
C ALA A 273 2.85 -22.29 -11.78
N ASP A 274 1.77 -22.12 -11.02
CA ASP A 274 0.81 -21.03 -11.23
C ASP A 274 1.46 -19.66 -11.04
N VAL A 275 2.30 -19.52 -10.01
CA VAL A 275 3.02 -18.27 -9.73
C VAL A 275 4.03 -17.96 -10.84
N LEU A 276 4.79 -18.96 -11.29
CA LEU A 276 5.75 -18.79 -12.39
C LEU A 276 5.06 -18.48 -13.72
N ALA A 277 3.95 -19.15 -14.03
CA ALA A 277 3.16 -18.84 -15.21
C ALA A 277 2.62 -17.41 -15.19
N ALA A 278 2.17 -16.95 -14.01
CA ALA A 278 1.76 -15.56 -13.82
C ALA A 278 2.92 -14.58 -13.96
N ALA A 279 4.08 -14.88 -13.39
CA ALA A 279 5.30 -14.08 -13.48
C ALA A 279 5.75 -13.89 -14.93
N HIS A 280 5.85 -14.98 -15.70
CA HIS A 280 6.20 -14.92 -17.12
C HIS A 280 5.18 -14.11 -17.93
N ARG A 281 3.89 -14.26 -17.64
CA ARG A 281 2.83 -13.50 -18.31
C ARG A 281 3.00 -12.00 -18.06
N VAL A 282 3.15 -11.55 -16.82
CA VAL A 282 3.26 -10.10 -16.53
C VAL A 282 4.59 -9.51 -17.03
N LEU A 283 5.68 -10.28 -17.05
CA LEU A 283 6.96 -9.87 -17.64
C LEU A 283 6.89 -9.70 -19.16
N SER A 284 5.98 -10.40 -19.85
CA SER A 284 5.84 -10.34 -21.31
C SER A 284 4.99 -9.18 -21.83
N VAL A 285 4.27 -8.47 -20.95
CA VAL A 285 3.42 -7.33 -21.33
C VAL A 285 4.32 -6.15 -21.70
N ARG A 286 4.31 -5.77 -22.98
CA ARG A 286 5.01 -4.56 -23.47
C ARG A 286 4.14 -3.32 -23.20
N LEU A 287 4.80 -2.23 -22.79
CA LEU A 287 4.21 -0.88 -22.71
C LEU A 287 4.03 -0.27 -24.10
#